data_AF-A0A8J1YPC1-F1
#
_entry.id   AF-A0A8J1YPC1-F1
#
_cell.length_a   1.000
_cell.length_b   1.000
_cell.length_c   1.000
_cell.angle_alpha   90.00
_cell.angle_beta   90.00
_cell.angle_gamma   90.00
#
_symmetry.space_group_name_H-M   'P 1'
#
loop_
_entity.id
_entity.type
_entity.pdbx_description
1 polymer ?
#
loop_
_entity_poly.entity_id
_entity_poly.type
_entity_poly.pdbx_seq_one_letter_code
_entity_poly.pdbx_strand_id
1 'polypeptide(L)'
;LGRGRSSTTAVIVLLIQRWLRTGRGSTTEQKPSRGDSRPRTSYLSTAVPKTSWQIINSCLRVIRHGLDVKRIVDEAIDATATHFNLRDVIEDFRHQAEEAKDQKEMNSMIERGVYHLRRYYHLLVFQAYLNDRGPDEENPYSFESFVKHRPVFKTLEKELKEGGLKGLTPIDRMDLAEGMALPDEVSQVVANRSGVILSAQTVGDLQELGKDSNDLRQILKSDFFSGLQKQSLPERVDGAANYRKVPLIVGVRPERPAQNELYLYGTGMPSASGLRNALQKMDAGPSGSRKVTWTSLREEPVLYVKNRPHVLRLLDKPLTNVETTGVTAAVVERMESQLKRDVLREIQAGHGRVLLHDEVETKPGSYEIIPIWETVEDRDVMTPREMYDGAIEEKYQVDYARVAITDEQAPLPATLQNIVGRMVEGLKEGRDFVFNCQMGRGRTTTGMIAASLIATITIEETNLESEVEIDEEEDGDLEQGVAGEAAQYLNGEYKTILQLVTVLSQGKQAKRLTDRAINQMEGVQNLRKAVYDFKIKVDAAEPGSAKHKSLQHQGVNYLYRYGALIVLASFLLETKEQGIPLERADFPLWMQQHREIRSVLSRKTLD
;
A
#
# COMPACT_ATOMS: atom_id res chain seq x y z
N LEU A 1 34.29 25.67 -9.91
CA LEU A 1 34.40 24.24 -9.57
C LEU A 1 33.77 23.83 -8.21
N GLY A 2 33.28 24.74 -7.35
CA GLY A 2 32.68 24.38 -6.05
C GLY A 2 31.18 24.67 -5.83
N ARG A 3 30.53 25.47 -6.70
CA ARG A 3 29.25 26.16 -6.40
C ARG A 3 28.14 25.25 -5.84
N GLY A 4 27.77 24.17 -6.53
CA GLY A 4 26.66 23.31 -6.07
C GLY A 4 27.00 22.34 -4.93
N ARG A 5 28.28 21.98 -4.71
CA ARG A 5 28.67 21.05 -3.64
C ARG A 5 28.79 21.78 -2.30
N SER A 6 29.45 22.93 -2.29
CA SER A 6 29.62 23.76 -1.09
C SER A 6 28.28 24.24 -0.53
N SER A 7 27.35 24.69 -1.39
CA SER A 7 26.00 25.07 -0.94
C SER A 7 25.21 23.90 -0.37
N THR A 8 25.26 22.71 -0.99
CA THR A 8 24.59 21.52 -0.44
C THR A 8 25.14 21.16 0.94
N THR A 9 26.47 21.22 1.13
CA THR A 9 27.09 21.00 2.44
C THR A 9 26.66 22.06 3.45
N ALA A 10 26.56 23.33 3.06
CA ALA A 10 26.09 24.41 3.94
C ALA A 10 24.64 24.18 4.39
N VAL A 11 23.75 23.73 3.50
CA VAL A 11 22.38 23.33 3.85
C VAL A 11 22.41 22.22 4.91
N ILE A 12 23.15 21.14 4.67
CA ILE A 12 23.25 20.01 5.62
C ILE A 12 23.74 20.49 7.00
N VAL A 13 24.77 21.32 7.05
CA VAL A 13 25.29 21.89 8.30
C VAL A 13 24.22 22.71 9.01
N LEU A 14 23.46 23.54 8.29
CA LEU A 14 22.40 24.35 8.87
C LEU A 14 21.25 23.50 9.44
N LEU A 15 20.86 22.42 8.75
CA LEU A 15 19.88 21.45 9.24
C LEU A 15 20.36 20.79 10.55
N ILE A 16 21.61 20.33 10.60
CA ILE A 16 22.21 19.75 11.81
C ILE A 16 22.28 20.77 12.94
N GLN A 17 22.71 22.01 12.67
CA GLN A 17 22.78 23.07 13.69
C GLN A 17 21.40 23.37 14.29
N ARG A 18 20.36 23.43 13.45
CA ARG A 18 18.97 23.62 13.90
C ARG A 18 18.52 22.48 14.80
N TRP A 19 18.80 21.24 14.39
CA TRP A 19 18.48 20.03 15.17
C TRP A 19 19.22 19.96 16.53
N LEU A 20 20.50 20.35 16.58
CA LEU A 20 21.25 20.40 17.85
C LEU A 20 20.70 21.47 18.81
N ARG A 21 20.20 22.59 18.29
CA ARG A 21 19.60 23.64 19.12
C ARG A 21 18.28 23.20 19.75
N THR A 22 17.50 22.36 19.08
CA THR A 22 16.25 21.83 19.63
C THR A 22 16.45 20.89 20.82
N GLY A 23 17.56 20.14 20.88
CA GLY A 23 17.89 19.31 22.06
C GLY A 23 18.27 20.12 23.30
N ARG A 24 19.03 21.21 23.10
CA ARG A 24 19.54 22.06 24.18
C ARG A 24 18.44 22.84 24.94
N GLY A 25 17.20 22.85 24.44
CA GLY A 25 16.06 23.53 25.08
C GLY A 25 15.23 22.66 26.04
N SER A 26 15.52 21.36 26.18
CA SER A 26 14.66 20.41 26.93
C SER A 26 15.06 20.17 28.39
N THR A 27 16.13 20.79 28.90
CA THR A 27 16.74 20.45 30.22
C THR A 27 16.49 21.45 31.34
N THR A 28 15.39 22.20 31.31
CA THR A 28 14.95 23.00 32.47
C THR A 28 13.55 22.61 32.91
N GLU A 29 13.46 22.05 34.12
CA GLU A 29 12.23 21.78 34.86
C GLU A 29 11.21 22.93 34.72
N GLN A 30 10.10 22.69 34.01
CA GLN A 30 8.94 23.56 34.08
C GLN A 30 8.10 23.17 35.29
N LYS A 31 8.25 23.90 36.41
CA LYS A 31 7.23 23.97 37.45
C LYS A 31 5.96 24.62 36.87
N PRO A 32 4.76 24.17 37.28
CA PRO A 32 3.51 24.76 36.80
C PRO A 32 3.28 26.09 37.53
N SER A 33 3.43 27.21 36.82
CA SER A 33 3.00 28.53 37.31
C SER A 33 1.88 29.07 36.45
N ARG A 34 0.81 29.46 37.14
CA ARG A 34 -0.44 30.03 36.63
C ARG A 34 -0.21 31.33 35.86
N GLY A 35 -1.02 31.48 34.80
CA GLY A 35 -1.59 32.72 34.28
C GLY A 35 -0.65 33.93 34.16
N ASP A 36 -0.08 34.13 32.98
CA ASP A 36 0.12 35.49 32.51
C ASP A 36 -0.15 35.58 30.99
N SER A 37 -1.22 36.30 30.70
CA SER A 37 -1.68 36.69 29.38
C SER A 37 -0.74 37.74 28.80
N ARG A 38 0.06 37.36 27.79
CA ARG A 38 0.73 38.30 26.89
C ARG A 38 0.38 38.03 25.43
N PRO A 39 0.28 39.10 24.61
CA PRO A 39 -0.53 39.09 23.40
C PRO A 39 0.16 38.31 22.29
N ARG A 40 -0.62 37.50 21.58
CA ARG A 40 -0.25 36.88 20.30
C ARG A 40 0.05 37.99 19.30
N THR A 41 1.32 38.34 19.15
CA THR A 41 1.79 39.10 17.99
C THR A 41 1.60 38.23 16.76
N SER A 42 0.62 38.59 15.95
CA SER A 42 0.31 38.00 14.67
C SER A 42 1.46 38.22 13.69
N TYR A 43 2.40 37.27 13.63
CA TYR A 43 3.23 37.11 12.45
C TYR A 43 2.45 36.28 11.43
N LEU A 44 1.54 36.94 10.74
CA LEU A 44 1.11 36.54 9.41
C LEU A 44 2.34 36.66 8.49
N SER A 45 3.15 35.60 8.41
CA SER A 45 4.02 35.37 7.27
C SER A 45 3.31 34.38 6.36
N THR A 46 2.46 34.94 5.50
CA THR A 46 1.86 34.28 4.35
C THR A 46 2.92 34.11 3.27
N ALA A 47 3.61 32.98 3.27
CA ALA A 47 4.24 32.43 2.07
C ALA A 47 4.37 30.91 2.23
N VAL A 48 3.36 30.18 1.75
CA VAL A 48 3.50 28.74 1.49
C VAL A 48 4.59 28.60 0.41
N PRO A 49 5.55 27.66 0.53
CA PRO A 49 6.56 27.47 -0.51
C PRO A 49 5.88 27.19 -1.85
N LYS A 50 6.11 28.08 -2.83
CA LYS A 50 5.34 28.15 -4.08
C LYS A 50 5.58 26.97 -5.02
N THR A 51 6.70 26.26 -4.90
CA THR A 51 7.07 25.17 -5.80
C THR A 51 7.20 23.83 -5.07
N SER A 52 6.52 22.81 -5.61
CA SER A 52 6.68 21.41 -5.24
C SER A 52 6.61 20.54 -6.48
N TRP A 53 7.14 19.32 -6.42
CA TRP A 53 7.11 18.36 -7.52
C TRP A 53 6.31 17.13 -7.10
N GLN A 54 5.78 16.38 -8.07
CA GLN A 54 4.99 15.17 -7.80
C GLN A 54 5.72 14.21 -6.86
N ILE A 55 6.98 13.88 -7.19
CA ILE A 55 7.77 12.93 -6.41
C ILE A 55 8.13 13.46 -5.02
N ILE A 56 8.27 14.78 -4.89
CA ILE A 56 8.48 15.42 -3.60
C ILE A 56 7.21 15.29 -2.76
N ASN A 57 6.03 15.60 -3.30
CA ASN A 57 4.77 15.39 -2.59
C ASN A 57 4.59 13.92 -2.17
N SER A 58 4.86 12.95 -3.05
CA SER A 58 4.85 11.52 -2.69
C SER A 58 5.79 11.21 -1.51
N CYS A 59 6.99 11.81 -1.48
CA CYS A 59 7.92 11.71 -0.35
C CYS A 59 7.35 12.33 0.94
N LEU A 60 6.74 13.51 0.87
CA LEU A 60 6.19 14.19 2.05
C LEU A 60 5.07 13.41 2.72
N ARG A 61 4.28 12.64 1.94
CA ARG A 61 3.20 11.80 2.47
C ARG A 61 3.71 10.68 3.38
N VAL A 62 4.86 10.10 3.03
CA VAL A 62 5.44 8.98 3.78
C VAL A 62 6.35 9.43 4.92
N ILE A 63 6.70 10.72 4.97
CA ILE A 63 7.48 11.34 6.03
C ILE A 63 6.56 11.82 7.17
N ARG A 64 6.97 11.60 8.43
CA ARG A 64 6.29 12.20 9.60
C ARG A 64 6.49 13.71 9.57
N HIS A 65 5.40 14.47 9.68
CA HIS A 65 5.41 15.94 9.57
C HIS A 65 6.08 16.44 8.27
N GLY A 66 5.76 15.81 7.13
CA GLY A 66 6.40 16.09 5.84
C GLY A 66 6.40 17.56 5.43
N LEU A 67 5.32 18.32 5.66
CA LEU A 67 5.30 19.75 5.33
C LEU A 67 6.26 20.57 6.20
N ASP A 68 6.42 20.24 7.48
CA ASP A 68 7.38 20.89 8.35
C ASP A 68 8.81 20.56 7.91
N VAL A 69 9.06 19.29 7.54
CA VAL A 69 10.34 18.86 6.94
C VAL A 69 10.66 19.68 5.69
N LYS A 70 9.70 19.80 4.76
CA LYS A 70 9.87 20.62 3.56
C LYS A 70 10.16 22.07 3.89
N ARG A 71 9.37 22.69 4.78
CA ARG A 71 9.58 24.08 5.18
C ARG A 71 10.98 24.29 5.76
N ILE A 72 11.44 23.41 6.65
CA ILE A 72 12.77 23.49 7.25
C ILE A 72 13.87 23.38 6.19
N VAL A 73 13.73 22.46 5.24
CA VAL A 73 14.70 22.28 4.14
C VAL A 73 14.69 23.46 3.19
N ASP A 74 13.51 23.96 2.80
CA ASP A 74 13.37 25.14 1.94
C ASP A 74 13.99 26.38 2.60
N GLU A 75 13.69 26.65 3.88
CA GLU A 75 14.31 27.73 4.65
C GLU A 75 15.84 27.61 4.69
N ALA A 76 16.37 26.40 4.80
CA ALA A 76 17.81 26.17 4.80
C ALA A 76 18.46 26.35 3.42
N ILE A 77 17.76 25.96 2.36
CA ILE A 77 18.19 26.22 0.97
C ILE A 77 18.21 27.73 0.72
N ASP A 78 17.17 28.45 1.11
CA ASP A 78 17.06 29.90 0.91
C ASP A 78 18.12 30.66 1.72
N ALA A 79 18.38 30.25 2.96
CA ALA A 79 19.43 30.83 3.79
C ALA A 79 20.85 30.64 3.21
N THR A 80 21.04 29.71 2.28
CA THR A 80 22.34 29.40 1.65
C THR A 80 22.36 29.72 0.15
N ALA A 81 21.36 30.44 -0.35
CA ALA A 81 21.10 30.65 -1.78
C ALA A 81 22.01 31.67 -2.48
N THR A 82 22.92 32.35 -1.77
CA THR A 82 23.72 33.50 -2.27
C THR A 82 24.38 33.29 -3.63
N HIS A 83 24.78 32.05 -3.96
CA HIS A 83 25.42 31.72 -5.24
C HIS A 83 24.79 30.52 -5.96
N PHE A 84 23.86 29.82 -5.30
CA PHE A 84 23.28 28.57 -5.79
C PHE A 84 22.03 28.26 -4.95
N ASN A 85 20.85 28.39 -5.56
CA ASN A 85 19.61 27.86 -4.99
C ASN A 85 19.28 26.53 -5.68
N LEU A 86 19.06 25.48 -4.91
CA LEU A 86 18.80 24.16 -5.47
C LEU A 86 17.47 24.10 -6.22
N ARG A 87 16.45 24.86 -5.78
CA ARG A 87 15.12 24.85 -6.39
C ARG A 87 15.12 25.61 -7.71
N ASP A 88 15.77 26.76 -7.75
CA ASP A 88 15.89 27.57 -8.98
C ASP A 88 16.65 26.81 -10.08
N VAL A 89 17.73 26.10 -9.72
CA VAL A 89 18.52 25.32 -10.69
C VAL A 89 17.74 24.13 -11.28
N ILE A 90 16.80 23.55 -10.54
CA ILE A 90 15.92 22.50 -11.09
C ILE A 90 15.06 23.11 -12.20
N GLU A 91 14.51 24.29 -11.94
CA GLU A 91 13.67 25.03 -12.88
C GLU A 91 14.44 25.49 -14.12
N ASP A 92 15.65 26.02 -13.94
CA ASP A 92 16.54 26.42 -15.03
C ASP A 92 16.82 25.26 -16.00
N PHE A 93 17.05 24.04 -15.48
CA PHE A 93 17.27 22.85 -16.31
C PHE A 93 16.00 22.35 -16.98
N ARG A 94 14.83 22.54 -16.36
CA ARG A 94 13.54 22.25 -17.00
C ARG A 94 13.32 23.16 -18.20
N HIS A 95 13.47 24.47 -18.02
CA HIS A 95 13.34 25.45 -19.11
C HIS A 95 14.34 25.16 -20.25
N GLN A 96 15.60 24.91 -19.93
CA GLN A 96 16.59 24.53 -20.95
C GLN A 96 16.25 23.22 -21.68
N ALA A 97 15.58 22.27 -21.01
CA ALA A 97 15.13 21.05 -21.67
C ALA A 97 13.95 21.31 -22.62
N GLU A 98 13.04 22.21 -22.27
CA GLU A 98 11.90 22.60 -23.11
C GLU A 98 12.32 23.41 -24.33
N GLU A 99 13.33 24.27 -24.17
CA GLU A 99 13.88 25.09 -25.26
C GLU A 99 14.89 24.31 -26.16
N ALA A 100 15.26 23.09 -25.78
CA ALA A 100 16.25 22.30 -26.49
C ALA A 100 15.77 21.93 -27.91
N LYS A 101 16.65 22.13 -28.90
CA LYS A 101 16.32 21.91 -30.31
C LYS A 101 16.53 20.47 -30.77
N ASP A 102 17.40 19.72 -30.08
CA ASP A 102 17.69 18.33 -30.36
C ASP A 102 17.39 17.43 -29.16
N GLN A 103 16.97 16.21 -29.46
CA GLN A 103 16.61 15.20 -28.46
C GLN A 103 17.76 14.87 -27.50
N LYS A 104 19.01 14.96 -27.97
CA LYS A 104 20.18 14.62 -27.16
C LYS A 104 20.48 15.71 -26.13
N GLU A 105 20.42 16.98 -26.53
CA GLU A 105 20.48 18.11 -25.60
C GLU A 105 19.33 18.08 -24.59
N MET A 106 18.10 17.85 -25.05
CA MET A 106 16.93 17.74 -24.17
C MET A 106 17.14 16.66 -23.10
N ASN A 107 17.52 15.44 -23.50
CA ASN A 107 17.77 14.35 -22.57
C ASN A 107 18.90 14.68 -21.57
N SER A 108 19.97 15.34 -22.04
CA SER A 108 21.09 15.78 -21.19
C SER A 108 20.64 16.82 -20.14
N MET A 109 19.76 17.76 -20.51
CA MET A 109 19.22 18.75 -19.57
C MET A 109 18.27 18.12 -18.56
N ILE A 110 17.41 17.19 -19.01
CA ILE A 110 16.53 16.40 -18.14
C ILE A 110 17.36 15.64 -17.10
N GLU A 111 18.40 14.92 -17.53
CA GLU A 111 19.28 14.15 -16.62
C GLU A 111 19.91 15.06 -15.54
N ARG A 112 20.32 16.28 -15.92
CA ARG A 112 20.87 17.27 -14.98
C ARG A 112 19.81 17.83 -14.03
N GLY A 113 18.62 18.16 -14.53
CA GLY A 113 17.50 18.60 -13.70
C GLY A 113 17.11 17.52 -12.68
N VAL A 114 16.97 16.27 -13.14
CA VAL A 114 16.64 15.10 -12.30
C VAL A 114 17.73 14.87 -11.24
N TYR A 115 18.99 15.10 -11.58
CA TYR A 115 20.09 15.04 -10.62
C TYR A 115 19.93 16.05 -9.48
N HIS A 116 19.52 17.28 -9.77
CA HIS A 116 19.27 18.31 -8.75
C HIS A 116 18.00 18.04 -7.94
N LEU A 117 16.93 17.59 -8.58
CA LEU A 117 15.71 17.15 -7.90
C LEU A 117 15.98 15.99 -6.94
N ARG A 118 16.82 15.03 -7.36
CA ARG A 118 17.28 13.94 -6.50
C ARG A 118 18.02 14.46 -5.27
N ARG A 119 18.84 15.50 -5.38
CA ARG A 119 19.51 16.09 -4.20
C ARG A 119 18.51 16.71 -3.23
N TYR A 120 17.50 17.42 -3.76
CA TYR A 120 16.46 18.01 -2.93
C TYR A 120 15.65 16.93 -2.19
N TYR A 121 15.29 15.84 -2.89
CA TYR A 121 14.71 14.64 -2.29
C TYR A 121 15.55 14.10 -1.12
N HIS A 122 16.86 13.95 -1.29
CA HIS A 122 17.73 13.45 -0.21
C HIS A 122 17.83 14.40 0.98
N LEU A 123 17.77 15.72 0.78
CA LEU A 123 17.74 16.69 1.88
C LEU A 123 16.46 16.53 2.72
N LEU A 124 15.31 16.26 2.09
CA LEU A 124 14.07 15.98 2.79
C LEU A 124 14.15 14.67 3.59
N VAL A 125 14.68 13.60 2.98
CA VAL A 125 14.87 12.32 3.68
C VAL A 125 15.87 12.47 4.84
N PHE A 126 16.92 13.28 4.68
CA PHE A 126 17.87 13.58 5.74
C PHE A 126 17.26 14.40 6.88
N GLN A 127 16.47 15.43 6.59
CA GLN A 127 15.76 16.17 7.63
C GLN A 127 14.69 15.31 8.32
N ALA A 128 14.02 14.42 7.59
CA ALA A 128 13.12 13.43 8.19
C ALA A 128 13.85 12.49 9.16
N TYR A 129 15.07 12.07 8.80
CA TYR A 129 15.95 11.32 9.68
C TYR A 129 16.29 12.10 10.96
N LEU A 130 16.65 13.38 10.86
CA LEU A 130 16.93 14.23 12.01
C LEU A 130 15.69 14.40 12.91
N ASN A 131 14.50 14.54 12.32
CA ASN A 131 13.25 14.69 13.09
C ASN A 131 12.80 13.41 13.81
N ASP A 132 13.17 12.23 13.32
CA ASP A 132 12.82 10.95 13.95
C ASP A 132 13.68 10.67 15.20
N ARG A 133 14.51 11.64 15.61
CA ARG A 133 15.59 11.47 16.60
C ARG A 133 15.77 12.70 17.47
N GLY A 134 15.90 12.48 18.77
CA GLY A 134 16.50 13.47 19.67
C GLY A 134 18.02 13.54 19.47
N PRO A 135 18.66 14.72 19.58
CA PRO A 135 20.12 14.84 19.55
C PRO A 135 20.82 14.17 20.75
N ASP A 136 20.08 13.85 21.81
CA ASP A 136 20.59 13.25 23.05
C ASP A 136 20.34 11.73 23.14
N GLU A 137 19.87 11.07 22.07
CA GLU A 137 19.61 9.62 22.08
C GLU A 137 20.92 8.80 22.15
N GLU A 138 21.08 8.01 23.20
CA GLU A 138 22.16 7.03 23.33
C GLU A 138 21.89 5.84 22.40
N ASN A 139 22.73 5.67 21.37
CA ASN A 139 22.71 4.59 20.36
C ASN A 139 21.82 4.81 19.11
N PRO A 140 22.02 5.91 18.35
CA PRO A 140 21.24 6.19 17.15
C PRO A 140 21.66 5.30 15.97
N TYR A 141 20.71 4.54 15.41
CA TYR A 141 20.91 3.79 14.15
C TYR A 141 21.39 4.72 13.03
N SER A 142 22.25 4.32 12.08
CA SER A 142 22.78 5.29 11.09
C SER A 142 21.73 5.84 10.10
N PHE A 143 22.03 6.92 9.35
CA PHE A 143 21.17 7.39 8.25
C PHE A 143 20.97 6.32 7.19
N GLU A 144 22.04 5.58 6.89
CA GLU A 144 21.96 4.42 6.00
C GLU A 144 20.98 3.36 6.53
N SER A 145 21.03 3.07 7.83
CA SER A 145 20.07 2.16 8.47
C SER A 145 18.64 2.71 8.37
N PHE A 146 18.42 4.01 8.62
CA PHE A 146 17.11 4.65 8.52
C PHE A 146 16.47 4.48 7.14
N VAL A 147 17.25 4.64 6.07
CA VAL A 147 16.80 4.48 4.69
C VAL A 147 16.58 2.99 4.36
N LYS A 148 17.49 2.09 4.76
CA LYS A 148 17.37 0.64 4.49
C LYS A 148 16.11 0.02 5.10
N HIS A 149 15.71 0.45 6.28
CA HIS A 149 14.51 -0.05 6.95
C HIS A 149 13.20 0.52 6.39
N ARG A 150 13.26 1.42 5.40
CA ARG A 150 12.09 2.06 4.76
C ARG A 150 12.18 1.91 3.24
N PRO A 151 11.83 0.72 2.69
CA PRO A 151 11.96 0.41 1.26
C PRO A 151 11.30 1.43 0.33
N VAL A 152 10.21 2.05 0.78
CA VAL A 152 9.50 3.11 0.06
C VAL A 152 10.41 4.23 -0.44
N PHE A 153 11.45 4.62 0.31
CA PHE A 153 12.35 5.67 -0.15
C PHE A 153 13.17 5.26 -1.38
N LYS A 154 13.46 3.97 -1.52
CA LYS A 154 14.15 3.44 -2.71
C LYS A 154 13.20 3.37 -3.90
N THR A 155 11.94 3.01 -3.68
CA THR A 155 10.89 3.04 -4.72
C THR A 155 10.74 4.46 -5.27
N LEU A 156 10.52 5.44 -4.39
CA LEU A 156 10.36 6.85 -4.79
C LEU A 156 11.61 7.39 -5.51
N GLU A 157 12.81 6.99 -5.07
CA GLU A 157 14.04 7.38 -5.78
C GLU A 157 14.14 6.78 -7.19
N LYS A 158 13.60 5.57 -7.41
CA LYS A 158 13.54 4.95 -8.74
C LYS A 158 12.54 5.69 -9.62
N GLU A 159 11.35 5.97 -9.12
CA GLU A 159 10.32 6.76 -9.82
C GLU A 159 10.85 8.15 -10.19
N LEU A 160 11.59 8.80 -9.28
CA LEU A 160 12.24 10.09 -9.53
C LEU A 160 13.15 10.04 -10.77
N LYS A 161 13.92 8.96 -10.93
CA LYS A 161 14.86 8.78 -12.06
C LYS A 161 14.13 8.50 -13.37
N GLU A 162 12.98 7.83 -13.30
CA GLU A 162 12.18 7.44 -14.46
C GLU A 162 11.20 8.55 -14.90
N GLY A 163 10.99 9.59 -14.08
CA GLY A 163 10.00 10.64 -14.32
C GLY A 163 10.24 11.54 -15.53
N GLY A 164 11.47 11.60 -16.06
CA GLY A 164 11.81 12.41 -17.24
C GLY A 164 11.47 13.90 -17.08
N LEU A 165 11.10 14.56 -18.19
CA LEU A 165 10.73 15.98 -18.18
C LEU A 165 9.50 16.26 -17.30
N LYS A 166 8.48 15.40 -17.38
CA LYS A 166 7.25 15.52 -16.57
C LYS A 166 7.54 15.52 -15.06
N GLY A 167 8.56 14.78 -14.62
CA GLY A 167 8.98 14.75 -13.22
C GLY A 167 9.63 16.05 -12.74
N LEU A 168 10.12 16.90 -13.66
CA LEU A 168 10.73 18.19 -13.36
C LEU A 168 9.73 19.34 -13.36
N THR A 169 8.53 19.14 -13.90
CA THR A 169 7.53 20.20 -13.94
C THR A 169 6.96 20.46 -12.53
N PRO A 170 7.02 21.69 -12.02
CA PRO A 170 6.41 22.03 -10.74
C PRO A 170 4.91 21.83 -10.74
N ILE A 171 4.39 21.60 -9.54
CA ILE A 171 2.96 21.61 -9.24
C ILE A 171 2.54 23.05 -9.04
N ASP A 172 1.69 23.56 -9.92
CA ASP A 172 1.07 24.87 -9.81
C ASP A 172 -0.31 24.80 -9.18
N ARG A 173 -0.69 25.87 -8.49
CA ARG A 173 -2.09 26.10 -8.15
C ARG A 173 -2.72 26.89 -9.27
N MET A 174 -3.91 26.48 -9.69
CA MET A 174 -4.62 27.18 -10.74
C MET A 174 -5.10 28.53 -10.20
N ASP A 175 -4.29 29.56 -10.39
CA ASP A 175 -4.73 30.95 -10.23
C ASP A 175 -5.53 31.31 -11.48
N LEU A 176 -6.76 31.81 -11.30
CA LEU A 176 -7.60 32.28 -12.41
C LEU A 176 -6.89 33.45 -13.08
N ALA A 177 -6.23 33.23 -14.21
CA ALA A 177 -5.71 34.32 -15.03
C ALA A 177 -6.89 35.18 -15.52
N GLU A 178 -6.78 36.51 -15.39
CA GLU A 178 -7.77 37.45 -15.90
C GLU A 178 -7.99 37.22 -17.41
N GLY A 179 -9.22 36.85 -17.79
CA GLY A 179 -9.63 36.65 -19.19
C GLY A 179 -9.86 35.20 -19.64
N MET A 180 -9.59 34.19 -18.80
CA MET A 180 -10.00 32.81 -19.09
C MET A 180 -11.44 32.52 -18.65
N ALA A 181 -12.13 31.63 -19.38
CA ALA A 181 -13.44 31.12 -18.96
C ALA A 181 -13.30 30.45 -17.58
N LEU A 182 -14.25 30.72 -16.67
CA LEU A 182 -14.26 30.08 -15.35
C LEU A 182 -14.36 28.56 -15.55
N PRO A 183 -13.44 27.76 -14.97
CA PRO A 183 -13.61 26.31 -14.88
C PRO A 183 -14.94 25.99 -14.20
N ASP A 184 -15.53 24.84 -14.50
CA ASP A 184 -16.66 24.37 -13.69
C ASP A 184 -16.27 24.25 -12.21
N GLU A 185 -17.26 24.38 -11.31
CA GLU A 185 -17.05 24.39 -9.85
C GLU A 185 -16.24 23.16 -9.38
N VAL A 186 -16.49 22.01 -10.02
CA VAL A 186 -15.78 20.74 -9.79
C VAL A 186 -14.29 20.88 -10.08
N SER A 187 -13.92 21.38 -11.26
CA SER A 187 -12.54 21.60 -11.67
C SER A 187 -11.83 22.58 -10.73
N GLN A 188 -12.52 23.65 -10.32
CA GLN A 188 -11.97 24.65 -9.41
C GLN A 188 -11.68 24.05 -8.03
N VAL A 189 -12.59 23.23 -7.49
CA VAL A 189 -12.40 22.57 -6.19
C VAL A 189 -11.24 21.60 -6.27
N VAL A 190 -11.22 20.72 -7.27
CA VAL A 190 -10.16 19.70 -7.40
C VAL A 190 -8.79 20.35 -7.63
N ALA A 191 -8.70 21.43 -8.40
CA ALA A 191 -7.45 22.14 -8.65
C ALA A 191 -6.93 22.90 -7.41
N ASN A 192 -7.84 23.33 -6.52
CA ASN A 192 -7.49 24.10 -5.32
C ASN A 192 -7.43 23.25 -4.04
N ARG A 193 -7.56 21.92 -4.16
CA ARG A 193 -7.35 21.01 -3.03
C ARG A 193 -6.00 21.22 -2.39
N SER A 194 -5.99 21.25 -1.07
CA SER A 194 -4.81 21.55 -0.27
C SER A 194 -4.61 20.54 0.85
N GLY A 195 -3.38 20.44 1.35
CA GLY A 195 -3.01 19.49 2.40
C GLY A 195 -1.76 18.70 2.05
N VAL A 196 -1.45 17.70 2.88
CA VAL A 196 -0.30 16.82 2.63
C VAL A 196 -0.70 15.69 1.68
N ILE A 197 -1.93 15.22 1.84
CA ILE A 197 -2.44 14.02 1.18
C ILE A 197 -3.40 14.44 0.08
N LEU A 198 -4.39 15.28 0.37
CA LEU A 198 -5.44 15.67 -0.59
C LEU A 198 -4.98 16.68 -1.66
N SER A 199 -3.83 17.34 -1.48
CA SER A 199 -3.38 18.43 -2.36
C SER A 199 -3.36 18.04 -3.83
N ALA A 200 -3.86 18.93 -4.68
CA ALA A 200 -3.76 18.80 -6.13
C ALA A 200 -2.29 18.63 -6.56
N GLN A 201 -2.06 17.80 -7.59
CA GLN A 201 -0.76 17.70 -8.27
C GLN A 201 -0.89 18.35 -9.66
N THR A 202 -1.58 19.49 -9.80
CA THR A 202 -1.69 20.16 -11.11
C THR A 202 -0.31 20.59 -11.58
N VAL A 203 0.14 20.10 -12.74
CA VAL A 203 1.43 20.49 -13.34
C VAL A 203 1.27 21.79 -14.12
N GLY A 204 2.21 22.74 -13.92
CA GLY A 204 2.25 24.04 -14.60
C GLY A 204 2.37 23.95 -16.13
N ASP A 205 1.77 24.94 -16.81
CA ASP A 205 1.74 25.25 -18.25
C ASP A 205 2.47 24.26 -19.20
N LEU A 206 1.80 23.15 -19.53
CA LEU A 206 2.10 22.36 -20.73
C LEU A 206 1.07 22.71 -21.82
N GLN A 207 1.13 23.94 -22.32
CA GLN A 207 0.22 24.40 -23.39
C GLN A 207 0.65 23.90 -24.78
N GLU A 208 1.85 23.35 -24.95
CA GLU A 208 2.40 22.98 -26.28
C GLU A 208 2.38 21.48 -26.63
N LEU A 209 2.07 20.59 -25.69
CA LEU A 209 1.84 19.17 -25.99
C LEU A 209 0.33 18.93 -25.96
N GLY A 210 -0.33 19.05 -27.11
CA GLY A 210 -1.76 18.76 -27.25
C GLY A 210 -2.14 17.41 -26.66
N LYS A 211 -2.62 17.43 -25.40
CA LYS A 211 -3.40 16.43 -24.64
C LYS A 211 -3.54 16.92 -23.18
N ASP A 212 -4.75 17.34 -22.83
CA ASP A 212 -5.37 17.48 -21.50
C ASP A 212 -4.46 17.71 -20.27
N SER A 213 -4.38 18.97 -19.81
CA SER A 213 -3.75 19.40 -18.54
C SER A 213 -4.51 18.96 -17.26
N ASN A 214 -5.43 18.00 -17.37
CA ASN A 214 -6.16 17.39 -16.25
C ASN A 214 -5.41 16.21 -15.60
N ASP A 215 -4.24 15.84 -16.14
CA ASP A 215 -3.54 14.57 -15.91
C ASP A 215 -3.11 14.24 -14.46
N LEU A 216 -3.17 15.17 -13.50
CA LEU A 216 -2.59 14.95 -12.17
C LEU A 216 -3.45 15.51 -11.01
N ARG A 217 -4.74 15.69 -11.27
CA ARG A 217 -5.71 16.15 -10.26
C ARG A 217 -6.15 15.00 -9.35
N GLN A 218 -6.24 15.22 -8.04
CA GLN A 218 -6.61 14.17 -7.09
C GLN A 218 -8.08 14.22 -6.68
N ILE A 219 -8.73 13.06 -6.82
CA ILE A 219 -10.14 12.87 -6.49
C ILE A 219 -10.31 11.90 -5.32
N LEU A 220 -11.42 12.07 -4.59
CA LEU A 220 -11.87 11.12 -3.58
C LEU A 220 -12.93 10.24 -4.23
N LYS A 221 -12.52 9.06 -4.69
CA LYS A 221 -13.40 8.13 -5.37
C LYS A 221 -13.98 7.13 -4.39
N SER A 222 -15.28 6.83 -4.51
CA SER A 222 -15.92 5.71 -3.84
C SER A 222 -15.16 4.42 -4.15
N ASP A 223 -14.86 3.68 -3.09
CA ASP A 223 -14.22 2.37 -3.21
C ASP A 223 -15.25 1.26 -3.50
N PHE A 224 -16.54 1.58 -3.37
CA PHE A 224 -17.65 0.78 -3.88
C PHE A 224 -17.96 1.15 -5.33
N PHE A 225 -18.05 0.17 -6.20
CA PHE A 225 -18.37 0.34 -7.63
C PHE A 225 -19.15 -0.88 -8.15
N SER A 226 -19.79 -0.75 -9.32
CA SER A 226 -20.51 -1.84 -9.96
C SER A 226 -19.58 -3.00 -10.33
N GLY A 227 -20.02 -4.24 -10.12
CA GLY A 227 -19.18 -5.42 -10.38
C GLY A 227 -18.19 -5.77 -9.25
N LEU A 228 -18.16 -5.02 -8.15
CA LEU A 228 -17.36 -5.35 -6.97
C LEU A 228 -17.71 -6.74 -6.40
N GLN A 229 -19.00 -7.12 -6.44
CA GLN A 229 -19.50 -8.39 -5.93
C GLN A 229 -19.43 -9.50 -6.98
N LYS A 230 -18.70 -10.57 -6.67
CA LYS A 230 -18.73 -11.84 -7.41
C LYS A 230 -20.06 -12.53 -7.15
N GLN A 231 -20.86 -12.67 -8.22
CA GLN A 231 -22.23 -13.18 -8.11
C GLN A 231 -22.29 -14.68 -7.80
N SER A 232 -21.22 -15.43 -8.12
CA SER A 232 -21.13 -16.88 -7.91
C SER A 232 -20.90 -17.30 -6.46
N LEU A 233 -20.67 -16.36 -5.53
CA LEU A 233 -20.49 -16.69 -4.12
C LEU A 233 -21.84 -17.04 -3.48
N PRO A 234 -21.90 -18.13 -2.67
CA PRO A 234 -23.15 -18.61 -2.09
C PRO A 234 -23.68 -17.70 -0.98
N GLU A 235 -22.78 -17.08 -0.22
CA GLU A 235 -23.13 -16.19 0.88
C GLU A 235 -22.95 -14.72 0.49
N ARG A 236 -23.80 -13.86 1.06
CA ARG A 236 -23.75 -12.41 0.86
C ARG A 236 -24.01 -11.70 2.17
N VAL A 237 -23.30 -10.60 2.36
CA VAL A 237 -23.48 -9.67 3.46
C VAL A 237 -23.59 -8.27 2.86
N ASP A 238 -24.69 -7.59 3.14
CA ASP A 238 -24.91 -6.24 2.62
C ASP A 238 -23.85 -5.28 3.13
N GLY A 239 -23.26 -4.50 2.23
CA GLY A 239 -22.14 -3.62 2.52
C GLY A 239 -20.78 -4.30 2.74
N ALA A 240 -20.66 -5.63 2.60
CA ALA A 240 -19.39 -6.37 2.73
C ALA A 240 -19.19 -7.30 1.52
N ALA A 241 -18.65 -6.74 0.44
CA ALA A 241 -18.52 -7.46 -0.83
C ALA A 241 -17.62 -8.70 -0.73
N ASN A 242 -17.89 -9.71 -1.56
CA ASN A 242 -17.10 -10.94 -1.64
C ASN A 242 -16.88 -11.66 -0.31
N TYR A 243 -17.81 -11.47 0.64
CA TYR A 243 -17.86 -12.22 1.89
C TYR A 243 -17.86 -13.72 1.60
N ARG A 244 -17.00 -14.45 2.31
CA ARG A 244 -16.93 -15.91 2.25
C ARG A 244 -16.39 -16.45 3.57
N LYS A 245 -16.79 -17.69 3.87
CA LYS A 245 -16.40 -18.46 5.05
C LYS A 245 -15.87 -19.81 4.60
N VAL A 246 -14.76 -20.25 5.17
CA VAL A 246 -14.19 -21.58 4.99
C VAL A 246 -13.63 -22.10 6.32
N PRO A 247 -13.46 -23.42 6.50
CA PRO A 247 -12.72 -23.97 7.63
C PRO A 247 -11.30 -23.39 7.69
N LEU A 248 -10.77 -23.18 8.89
CA LEU A 248 -9.42 -22.64 9.06
C LEU A 248 -8.33 -23.65 8.64
N ILE A 249 -8.52 -24.93 8.98
CA ILE A 249 -7.60 -26.02 8.67
C ILE A 249 -7.91 -26.58 7.28
N VAL A 250 -6.85 -26.90 6.53
CA VAL A 250 -6.94 -27.53 5.21
C VAL A 250 -7.15 -29.04 5.39
N GLY A 251 -8.22 -29.61 4.84
CA GLY A 251 -8.47 -31.06 4.93
C GLY A 251 -9.94 -31.43 4.76
N VAL A 252 -10.23 -32.74 4.87
CA VAL A 252 -11.58 -33.30 4.72
C VAL A 252 -12.50 -32.72 5.79
N ARG A 253 -13.59 -32.11 5.34
CA ARG A 253 -14.64 -31.57 6.22
C ARG A 253 -15.16 -32.71 7.09
N PRO A 254 -15.10 -32.62 8.42
CA PRO A 254 -15.79 -33.60 9.25
C PRO A 254 -17.29 -33.55 8.88
N GLU A 255 -17.96 -34.71 8.81
CA GLU A 255 -19.40 -34.81 8.50
C GLU A 255 -20.27 -33.96 9.46
N ARG A 256 -19.71 -33.59 10.62
CA ARG A 256 -20.30 -32.65 11.57
C ARG A 256 -19.24 -31.63 12.02
N PRO A 257 -19.53 -30.33 11.99
CA PRO A 257 -18.62 -29.31 12.52
C PRO A 257 -18.40 -29.57 14.01
N ALA A 258 -17.14 -29.58 14.44
CA ALA A 258 -16.78 -29.68 15.85
C ALA A 258 -17.30 -28.45 16.60
N GLN A 259 -17.66 -28.62 17.88
CA GLN A 259 -18.24 -27.56 18.70
C GLN A 259 -17.34 -26.32 18.84
N ASN A 260 -16.02 -26.46 18.61
CA ASN A 260 -15.00 -25.40 18.65
C ASN A 260 -14.28 -25.21 17.31
N GLU A 261 -14.92 -25.53 16.17
CA GLU A 261 -14.30 -25.29 14.86
C GLU A 261 -14.03 -23.78 14.66
N LEU A 262 -12.80 -23.46 14.23
CA LEU A 262 -12.39 -22.12 13.85
C LEU A 262 -12.57 -21.91 12.36
N TYR A 263 -12.97 -20.69 12.00
CA TYR A 263 -13.27 -20.32 10.63
C TYR A 263 -12.39 -19.18 10.15
N LEU A 264 -12.23 -19.18 8.84
CA LEU A 264 -11.48 -18.18 8.10
C LEU A 264 -12.42 -17.48 7.14
N TYR A 265 -12.40 -16.15 7.18
CA TYR A 265 -13.28 -15.29 6.43
C TYR A 265 -12.50 -14.37 5.50
N GLY A 266 -13.07 -14.10 4.34
CA GLY A 266 -12.56 -13.13 3.38
C GLY A 266 -13.64 -12.16 2.94
N THR A 267 -13.32 -10.87 2.83
CA THR A 267 -14.25 -9.85 2.32
C THR A 267 -13.51 -8.69 1.65
N GLY A 268 -14.20 -7.88 0.85
CA GLY A 268 -13.72 -6.57 0.40
C GLY A 268 -13.73 -5.54 1.51
N MET A 269 -13.46 -4.28 1.18
CA MET A 269 -13.61 -3.19 2.14
C MET A 269 -15.09 -3.04 2.51
N PRO A 270 -15.48 -3.26 3.78
CA PRO A 270 -16.86 -3.10 4.17
C PRO A 270 -17.22 -1.62 4.30
N SER A 271 -18.49 -1.28 4.09
CA SER A 271 -19.07 -0.05 4.63
C SER A 271 -19.15 -0.13 6.17
N ALA A 272 -19.37 0.99 6.86
CA ALA A 272 -19.49 0.95 8.32
C ALA A 272 -20.68 0.07 8.78
N SER A 273 -21.81 0.11 8.08
CA SER A 273 -22.93 -0.82 8.30
C SER A 273 -22.57 -2.25 7.89
N GLY A 274 -21.85 -2.42 6.78
CA GLY A 274 -21.39 -3.72 6.29
C GLY A 274 -20.46 -4.45 7.26
N LEU A 275 -19.61 -3.70 7.99
CA LEU A 275 -18.80 -4.28 9.07
C LEU A 275 -19.70 -4.89 10.14
N ARG A 276 -20.69 -4.13 10.63
CA ARG A 276 -21.63 -4.58 11.67
C ARG A 276 -22.43 -5.80 11.20
N ASN A 277 -22.90 -5.78 9.95
CA ASN A 277 -23.60 -6.91 9.34
C ASN A 277 -22.70 -8.16 9.26
N ALA A 278 -21.44 -7.98 8.85
CA ALA A 278 -20.48 -9.08 8.76
C ALA A 278 -20.17 -9.69 10.13
N LEU A 279 -19.92 -8.84 11.14
CA LEU A 279 -19.66 -9.30 12.50
C LEU A 279 -20.87 -9.99 13.12
N GLN A 280 -22.09 -9.50 12.89
CA GLN A 280 -23.31 -10.20 13.31
C GLN A 280 -23.43 -11.58 12.63
N LYS A 281 -23.15 -11.66 11.32
CA LYS A 281 -23.17 -12.92 10.56
C LYS A 281 -22.13 -13.92 11.05
N MET A 282 -20.99 -13.44 11.54
CA MET A 282 -19.93 -14.24 12.17
C MET A 282 -20.23 -14.63 13.63
N ASP A 283 -21.40 -14.27 14.18
CA ASP A 283 -21.71 -14.42 15.61
C ASP A 283 -20.70 -13.69 16.53
N ALA A 284 -20.12 -12.58 16.05
CA ALA A 284 -19.21 -11.68 16.78
C ALA A 284 -19.87 -10.33 17.11
N GLY A 285 -21.20 -10.30 17.11
CA GLY A 285 -21.99 -9.16 17.58
C GLY A 285 -22.01 -9.02 19.11
N PRO A 286 -22.70 -7.99 19.64
CA PRO A 286 -22.80 -7.74 21.08
C PRO A 286 -23.36 -8.90 21.92
N SER A 287 -24.22 -9.72 21.31
CA SER A 287 -24.82 -10.92 21.92
C SER A 287 -24.23 -12.23 21.39
N GLY A 288 -23.17 -12.14 20.58
CA GLY A 288 -22.57 -13.29 19.91
C GLY A 288 -21.58 -14.04 20.81
N SER A 289 -21.26 -15.28 20.46
CA SER A 289 -20.33 -16.13 21.22
C SER A 289 -18.90 -16.12 20.67
N ARG A 290 -18.70 -15.61 19.45
CA ARG A 290 -17.43 -15.70 18.71
C ARG A 290 -16.63 -14.41 18.79
N LYS A 291 -15.32 -14.55 18.71
CA LYS A 291 -14.35 -13.45 18.64
C LYS A 291 -13.61 -13.53 17.31
N VAL A 292 -13.38 -12.38 16.67
CA VAL A 292 -12.70 -12.34 15.36
C VAL A 292 -11.44 -11.48 15.41
N THR A 293 -10.37 -11.98 14.80
CA THR A 293 -9.13 -11.26 14.51
C THR A 293 -9.22 -10.75 13.07
N TRP A 294 -9.52 -9.46 12.92
CA TRP A 294 -9.69 -8.80 11.62
C TRP A 294 -8.39 -8.17 11.16
N THR A 295 -7.92 -8.54 9.96
CA THR A 295 -6.66 -8.07 9.39
C THR A 295 -6.90 -7.41 8.03
N SER A 296 -6.70 -6.09 7.98
CA SER A 296 -6.73 -5.36 6.71
C SER A 296 -5.39 -5.42 6.01
N LEU A 297 -5.39 -5.92 4.77
CA LEU A 297 -4.19 -6.14 3.96
C LEU A 297 -3.85 -4.97 3.02
N ARG A 298 -4.47 -3.81 3.26
CA ARG A 298 -4.46 -2.70 2.31
C ARG A 298 -3.27 -1.75 2.57
N GLU A 299 -2.47 -1.49 1.54
CA GLU A 299 -1.39 -0.49 1.58
C GLU A 299 -1.90 0.91 1.21
N GLU A 300 -3.04 1.00 0.51
CA GLU A 300 -3.65 2.30 0.18
C GLU A 300 -4.39 2.90 1.40
N PRO A 301 -4.31 4.24 1.61
CA PRO A 301 -5.08 4.94 2.63
C PRO A 301 -6.56 5.00 2.23
N VAL A 302 -7.43 4.77 3.21
CA VAL A 302 -8.89 4.82 3.06
C VAL A 302 -9.47 5.87 4.01
N LEU A 303 -10.51 6.55 3.56
CA LEU A 303 -11.32 7.44 4.39
C LEU A 303 -12.79 7.07 4.26
N TYR A 304 -13.48 6.91 5.38
CA TYR A 304 -14.92 6.76 5.40
C TYR A 304 -15.57 8.13 5.40
N VAL A 305 -16.52 8.35 4.49
CA VAL A 305 -17.38 9.54 4.44
C VAL A 305 -18.82 9.03 4.36
N LYS A 306 -19.65 9.39 5.35
CA LYS A 306 -21.02 8.86 5.52
C LYS A 306 -21.09 7.33 5.38
N ASN A 307 -20.33 6.63 6.20
CA ASN A 307 -20.30 5.16 6.25
C ASN A 307 -19.77 4.46 5.00
N ARG A 308 -19.40 5.17 3.92
CA ARG A 308 -18.82 4.59 2.70
C ARG A 308 -17.31 4.83 2.63
N PRO A 309 -16.49 3.82 2.29
CA PRO A 309 -15.06 4.00 2.09
C PRO A 309 -14.77 4.70 0.75
N HIS A 310 -13.81 5.62 0.80
CA HIS A 310 -13.29 6.39 -0.32
C HIS A 310 -11.77 6.31 -0.33
N VAL A 311 -11.19 6.41 -1.53
CA VAL A 311 -9.75 6.40 -1.76
C VAL A 311 -9.32 7.50 -2.70
N LEU A 312 -8.05 7.89 -2.57
CA LEU A 312 -7.45 8.83 -3.49
C LEU A 312 -7.14 8.19 -4.83
N ARG A 313 -7.50 8.89 -5.90
CA ARG A 313 -7.17 8.55 -7.29
C ARG A 313 -6.68 9.78 -8.03
N LEU A 314 -5.94 9.56 -9.11
CA LEU A 314 -5.69 10.61 -10.10
C LEU A 314 -6.87 10.66 -11.08
N LEU A 315 -7.24 11.86 -11.52
CA LEU A 315 -8.40 12.10 -12.39
C LEU A 315 -8.24 11.45 -13.77
N ASP A 316 -7.00 11.34 -14.29
CA ASP A 316 -6.67 10.69 -15.56
C ASP A 316 -6.62 9.17 -15.47
N LYS A 317 -6.31 8.64 -14.28
CA LYS A 317 -6.25 7.21 -13.98
C LYS A 317 -7.13 6.86 -12.78
N PRO A 318 -8.45 7.15 -12.86
CA PRO A 318 -9.35 7.02 -11.72
C PRO A 318 -9.55 5.55 -11.29
N LEU A 319 -9.20 4.61 -12.18
CA LEU A 319 -9.31 3.17 -11.96
C LEU A 319 -8.00 2.52 -11.47
N THR A 320 -6.89 3.26 -11.41
CA THR A 320 -5.57 2.73 -10.96
C THR A 320 -5.21 3.25 -9.57
N ASN A 321 -4.58 2.41 -8.74
CA ASN A 321 -4.20 2.81 -7.38
C ASN A 321 -3.07 3.84 -7.45
N VAL A 322 -3.13 4.86 -6.60
CA VAL A 322 -1.94 5.68 -6.32
C VAL A 322 -1.07 4.88 -5.38
N GLU A 323 -0.18 4.08 -5.95
CA GLU A 323 0.65 3.17 -5.19
C GLU A 323 1.80 3.91 -4.54
N THR A 324 2.13 3.52 -3.31
CA THR A 324 3.37 3.90 -2.65
C THR A 324 3.92 2.61 -2.07
N THR A 325 4.74 1.92 -2.86
CA THR A 325 5.10 0.54 -2.55
C THR A 325 6.08 0.45 -1.38
N GLY A 326 5.90 -0.54 -0.51
CA GLY A 326 6.79 -0.82 0.61
C GLY A 326 6.58 0.10 1.81
N VAL A 327 5.33 0.52 2.04
CA VAL A 327 4.91 1.37 3.16
C VAL A 327 4.42 0.52 4.32
N THR A 328 4.89 0.82 5.54
CA THR A 328 4.43 0.13 6.76
C THR A 328 3.00 0.53 7.13
N ALA A 329 2.26 -0.35 7.81
CA ALA A 329 0.90 -0.06 8.30
C ALA A 329 0.79 1.27 9.08
N ALA A 330 1.74 1.56 9.98
CA ALA A 330 1.77 2.80 10.75
C ALA A 330 1.95 4.08 9.90
N VAL A 331 2.56 3.96 8.72
CA VAL A 331 2.64 5.08 7.76
C VAL A 331 1.31 5.26 7.04
N VAL A 332 0.66 4.18 6.62
CA VAL A 332 -0.67 4.23 5.99
C VAL A 332 -1.69 4.85 6.94
N GLU A 333 -1.77 4.40 8.19
CA GLU A 333 -2.73 4.94 9.17
C GLU A 333 -2.48 6.43 9.48
N ARG A 334 -1.22 6.86 9.45
CA ARG A 334 -0.88 8.28 9.56
C ARG A 334 -1.34 9.07 8.33
N MET A 335 -1.20 8.49 7.13
CA MET A 335 -1.72 9.08 5.90
C MET A 335 -3.25 9.19 5.95
N GLU A 336 -3.96 8.18 6.47
CA GLU A 336 -5.42 8.22 6.69
C GLU A 336 -5.82 9.33 7.66
N SER A 337 -5.10 9.45 8.78
CA SER A 337 -5.32 10.52 9.76
C SER A 337 -5.08 11.91 9.17
N GLN A 338 -4.05 12.05 8.33
CA GLN A 338 -3.76 13.31 7.64
C GLN A 338 -4.79 13.60 6.54
N LEU A 339 -5.23 12.60 5.80
CA LEU A 339 -6.29 12.73 4.80
C LEU A 339 -7.60 13.18 5.45
N LYS A 340 -7.97 12.61 6.60
CA LYS A 340 -9.10 13.08 7.41
C LYS A 340 -8.98 14.56 7.72
N ARG A 341 -7.82 15.02 8.21
CA ARG A 341 -7.58 16.46 8.50
C ARG A 341 -7.66 17.35 7.26
N ASP A 342 -7.20 16.87 6.11
CA ASP A 342 -7.29 17.60 4.85
C ASP A 342 -8.75 17.74 4.40
N VAL A 343 -9.54 16.66 4.50
CA VAL A 343 -10.96 16.64 4.15
C VAL A 343 -11.81 17.47 5.11
N LEU A 344 -11.56 17.42 6.42
CA LEU A 344 -12.28 18.25 7.40
C LEU A 344 -12.07 19.75 7.13
N ARG A 345 -10.88 20.16 6.68
CA ARG A 345 -10.63 21.54 6.25
C ARG A 345 -11.39 21.89 4.97
N GLU A 346 -11.47 20.98 4.01
CA GLU A 346 -12.30 21.16 2.81
C GLU A 346 -13.79 21.30 3.17
N ILE A 347 -14.31 20.49 4.10
CA ILE A 347 -15.69 20.56 4.58
C ILE A 347 -15.98 21.91 5.26
N GLN A 348 -15.09 22.38 6.13
CA GLN A 348 -15.24 23.67 6.81
C GLN A 348 -15.23 24.84 5.81
N ALA A 349 -14.34 24.81 4.83
CA ALA A 349 -14.29 25.82 3.77
C ALA A 349 -15.49 25.73 2.80
N GLY A 350 -15.98 24.52 2.55
CA GLY A 350 -17.11 24.21 1.67
C GLY A 350 -18.49 24.31 2.33
N HIS A 351 -18.57 24.89 3.53
CA HIS A 351 -19.81 25.03 4.32
C HIS A 351 -20.56 23.72 4.56
N GLY A 352 -19.84 22.67 4.97
CA GLY A 352 -20.43 21.36 5.27
C GLY A 352 -20.58 20.45 4.04
N ARG A 353 -19.98 20.81 2.90
CA ARG A 353 -20.02 20.00 1.67
C ARG A 353 -18.62 19.54 1.28
N VAL A 354 -18.52 18.31 0.78
CA VAL A 354 -17.29 17.72 0.24
C VAL A 354 -17.57 17.14 -1.14
N LEU A 355 -16.59 17.27 -2.04
CA LEU A 355 -16.67 16.75 -3.40
C LEU A 355 -16.12 15.32 -3.45
N LEU A 356 -17.01 14.36 -3.67
CA LEU A 356 -16.71 12.94 -3.86
C LEU A 356 -16.88 12.58 -5.33
N HIS A 357 -16.42 11.40 -5.71
CA HIS A 357 -16.56 10.88 -7.06
C HIS A 357 -17.05 9.43 -6.98
N ASP A 358 -18.00 9.05 -7.83
CA ASP A 358 -18.46 7.67 -7.94
C ASP A 358 -18.24 7.14 -9.36
N GLU A 359 -18.27 5.83 -9.49
CA GLU A 359 -18.10 5.12 -10.76
C GLU A 359 -19.44 4.57 -11.21
N VAL A 360 -19.90 5.02 -12.37
CA VAL A 360 -21.16 4.57 -12.96
C VAL A 360 -20.88 3.85 -14.26
N GLU A 361 -21.40 2.64 -14.38
CA GLU A 361 -21.37 1.90 -15.64
C GLU A 361 -22.38 2.51 -16.62
N THR A 362 -21.89 3.14 -17.69
CA THR A 362 -22.75 3.73 -18.72
C THR A 362 -23.06 2.75 -19.83
N LYS A 363 -22.15 1.80 -20.10
CA LYS A 363 -22.32 0.68 -21.02
C LYS A 363 -21.61 -0.55 -20.44
N PRO A 364 -21.98 -1.79 -20.82
CA PRO A 364 -21.31 -2.98 -20.33
C PRO A 364 -19.78 -2.90 -20.48
N GLY A 365 -19.07 -2.88 -19.35
CA GLY A 365 -17.61 -2.76 -19.31
C GLY A 365 -17.03 -1.36 -19.59
N SER A 366 -17.87 -0.32 -19.66
CA SER A 366 -17.48 1.09 -19.81
C SER A 366 -18.01 1.89 -18.61
N TYR A 367 -17.08 2.52 -17.90
CA TYR A 367 -17.35 3.23 -16.67
C TYR A 367 -16.98 4.71 -16.79
N GLU A 368 -17.86 5.57 -16.29
CA GLU A 368 -17.62 7.01 -16.19
C GLU A 368 -17.53 7.42 -14.73
N ILE A 369 -16.65 8.38 -14.46
CA ILE A 369 -16.48 8.95 -13.13
C ILE A 369 -17.36 10.19 -13.03
N ILE A 370 -18.28 10.19 -12.07
CA ILE A 370 -19.19 11.30 -11.85
C ILE A 370 -18.86 12.03 -10.53
N PRO A 371 -18.85 13.38 -10.52
CA PRO A 371 -18.70 14.14 -9.28
C PRO A 371 -20.00 14.11 -8.46
N ILE A 372 -19.87 13.99 -7.14
CA ILE A 372 -20.99 13.98 -6.18
C ILE A 372 -20.69 14.95 -5.06
N TRP A 373 -21.58 15.93 -4.87
CA TRP A 373 -21.55 16.80 -3.70
C TRP A 373 -22.26 16.14 -2.53
N GLU A 374 -21.51 15.85 -1.47
CA GLU A 374 -22.05 15.23 -0.27
C GLU A 374 -22.06 16.26 0.87
N THR A 375 -23.22 16.44 1.50
CA THR A 375 -23.34 17.29 2.70
C THR A 375 -23.04 16.46 3.94
N VAL A 376 -21.97 16.78 4.66
CA VAL A 376 -21.41 15.93 5.74
C VAL A 376 -21.11 16.76 6.98
N GLU A 377 -21.22 16.14 8.15
CA GLU A 377 -20.69 16.67 9.39
C GLU A 377 -19.31 16.08 9.70
N ASP A 378 -18.55 16.72 10.60
CA ASP A 378 -17.21 16.25 11.00
C ASP A 378 -17.22 14.80 11.53
N ARG A 379 -18.33 14.38 12.17
CA ARG A 379 -18.52 13.00 12.68
C ARG A 379 -18.72 11.95 11.58
N ASP A 380 -19.11 12.36 10.38
CA ASP A 380 -19.35 11.46 9.26
C ASP A 380 -18.05 11.06 8.56
N VAL A 381 -16.91 11.65 8.97
CA VAL A 381 -15.59 11.40 8.41
C VAL A 381 -14.74 10.60 9.39
N MET A 382 -14.43 9.35 9.03
CA MET A 382 -13.70 8.42 9.90
C MET A 382 -12.54 7.75 9.16
N THR A 383 -11.45 7.52 9.86
CA THR A 383 -10.43 6.56 9.43
C THR A 383 -10.93 5.12 9.64
N PRO A 384 -10.35 4.11 8.97
CA PRO A 384 -10.68 2.72 9.24
C PRO A 384 -10.51 2.36 10.72
N ARG A 385 -9.41 2.80 11.36
CA ARG A 385 -9.16 2.55 12.78
C ARG A 385 -10.30 3.06 13.66
N GLU A 386 -10.69 4.34 13.49
CA GLU A 386 -11.83 4.93 14.22
C GLU A 386 -13.15 4.18 13.97
N MET A 387 -13.36 3.66 12.76
CA MET A 387 -14.56 2.89 12.41
C MET A 387 -14.61 1.53 13.14
N TYR A 388 -13.48 0.82 13.26
CA TYR A 388 -13.39 -0.41 14.06
C TYR A 388 -13.46 -0.13 15.56
N ASP A 389 -12.80 0.94 16.04
CA ASP A 389 -12.85 1.35 17.44
C ASP A 389 -14.31 1.63 17.87
N GLY A 390 -15.10 2.31 17.02
CA GLY A 390 -16.52 2.51 17.25
C GLY A 390 -17.34 1.20 17.31
N ALA A 391 -17.01 0.19 16.49
CA ALA A 391 -17.65 -1.11 16.58
C ALA A 391 -17.30 -1.83 17.91
N ILE A 392 -16.05 -1.71 18.38
CA ILE A 392 -15.62 -2.25 19.68
C ILE A 392 -16.35 -1.56 20.83
N GLU A 393 -16.54 -0.24 20.76
CA GLU A 393 -17.34 0.52 21.73
C GLU A 393 -18.79 0.04 21.80
N GLU A 394 -19.37 -0.30 20.63
CA GLU A 394 -20.69 -0.93 20.47
C GLU A 394 -20.74 -2.40 20.94
N LYS A 395 -19.66 -2.92 21.54
CA LYS A 395 -19.52 -4.29 22.08
C LYS A 395 -19.41 -5.39 21.03
N TYR A 396 -19.05 -5.05 19.80
CA TYR A 396 -18.64 -6.07 18.84
C TYR A 396 -17.30 -6.70 19.22
N GLN A 397 -17.14 -8.00 18.99
CA GLN A 397 -15.99 -8.79 19.41
C GLN A 397 -14.94 -8.90 18.30
N VAL A 398 -14.31 -7.77 17.97
CA VAL A 398 -13.32 -7.67 16.89
C VAL A 398 -11.98 -7.12 17.38
N ASP A 399 -10.89 -7.80 17.01
CA ASP A 399 -9.53 -7.29 17.12
C ASP A 399 -9.02 -6.85 15.74
N TYR A 400 -8.97 -5.54 15.52
CA TYR A 400 -8.55 -4.96 14.25
C TYR A 400 -7.06 -4.62 14.21
N ALA A 401 -6.38 -5.07 13.16
CA ALA A 401 -5.07 -4.53 12.81
C ALA A 401 -4.89 -4.43 11.28
N ARG A 402 -3.93 -3.60 10.88
CA ARG A 402 -3.50 -3.45 9.50
C ARG A 402 -2.14 -4.11 9.27
N VAL A 403 -2.04 -4.82 8.15
CA VAL A 403 -0.81 -5.40 7.62
C VAL A 403 -0.70 -5.00 6.14
N ALA A 404 0.07 -3.96 5.83
CA ALA A 404 0.12 -3.41 4.48
C ALA A 404 0.77 -4.38 3.47
N ILE A 405 0.04 -4.68 2.39
CA ILE A 405 0.51 -5.47 1.25
C ILE A 405 0.26 -4.68 -0.03
N THR A 406 1.33 -4.48 -0.81
CA THR A 406 1.27 -3.86 -2.14
C THR A 406 0.38 -4.68 -3.07
N ASP A 407 -0.45 -4.00 -3.86
CA ASP A 407 -1.37 -4.68 -4.76
C ASP A 407 -0.62 -5.49 -5.84
N GLU A 408 -1.22 -6.59 -6.30
CA GLU A 408 -0.65 -7.51 -7.31
C GLU A 408 0.73 -8.13 -7.00
N GLN A 409 1.39 -7.74 -5.92
CA GLN A 409 2.69 -8.28 -5.50
C GLN A 409 2.53 -9.33 -4.39
N ALA A 410 3.61 -10.07 -4.12
CA ALA A 410 3.66 -10.98 -2.99
C ALA A 410 3.88 -10.20 -1.68
N PRO A 411 3.38 -10.71 -0.55
CA PRO A 411 3.67 -10.14 0.75
C PRO A 411 5.18 -10.18 1.04
N LEU A 412 5.75 -9.10 1.58
CA LEU A 412 7.14 -9.08 2.02
C LEU A 412 7.35 -10.07 3.20
N PRO A 413 8.57 -10.61 3.42
CA PRO A 413 8.82 -11.52 4.53
C PRO A 413 8.42 -10.95 5.90
N ALA A 414 8.70 -9.67 6.15
CA ALA A 414 8.28 -9.00 7.39
C ALA A 414 6.75 -8.92 7.54
N THR A 415 6.04 -8.75 6.42
CA THR A 415 4.58 -8.76 6.39
C THR A 415 4.03 -10.16 6.71
N LEU A 416 4.61 -11.23 6.16
CA LEU A 416 4.22 -12.59 6.51
C LEU A 416 4.47 -12.90 7.98
N GLN A 417 5.59 -12.43 8.55
CA GLN A 417 5.86 -12.55 9.98
C GLN A 417 4.78 -11.87 10.84
N ASN A 418 4.28 -10.70 10.43
CA ASN A 418 3.18 -10.03 11.14
C ASN A 418 1.89 -10.86 11.09
N ILE A 419 1.62 -11.55 9.98
CA ILE A 419 0.48 -12.48 9.88
C ILE A 419 0.70 -13.67 10.82
N VAL A 420 1.91 -14.26 10.86
CA VAL A 420 2.26 -15.35 11.80
C VAL A 420 1.99 -14.91 13.25
N GLY A 421 2.45 -13.73 13.66
CA GLY A 421 2.22 -13.22 15.02
C GLY A 421 0.73 -13.09 15.35
N ARG A 422 -0.08 -12.50 14.46
CA ARG A 422 -1.54 -12.37 14.64
C ARG A 422 -2.24 -13.72 14.69
N MET A 423 -1.81 -14.69 13.88
CA MET A 423 -2.36 -16.04 13.89
C MET A 423 -2.08 -16.74 15.21
N VAL A 424 -0.84 -16.67 15.71
CA VAL A 424 -0.45 -17.29 16.98
C VAL A 424 -1.26 -16.74 18.16
N GLU A 425 -1.43 -15.42 18.24
CA GLU A 425 -2.27 -14.79 19.27
C GLU A 425 -3.74 -15.20 19.15
N GLY A 426 -4.30 -15.17 17.93
CA GLY A 426 -5.69 -15.53 17.69
C GLY A 426 -5.99 -17.01 17.98
N LEU A 427 -5.07 -17.92 17.63
CA LEU A 427 -5.23 -19.36 17.85
C LEU A 427 -5.24 -19.70 19.35
N LYS A 428 -4.38 -19.06 20.15
CA LYS A 428 -4.37 -19.23 21.61
C LYS A 428 -5.68 -18.85 22.27
N GLU A 429 -6.36 -17.85 21.70
CA GLU A 429 -7.62 -17.34 22.21
C GLU A 429 -8.87 -17.99 21.57
N GLY A 430 -8.69 -18.92 20.62
CA GLY A 430 -9.79 -19.54 19.88
C GLY A 430 -10.59 -18.54 19.05
N ARG A 431 -9.91 -17.54 18.46
CA ARG A 431 -10.54 -16.53 17.59
C ARG A 431 -10.63 -17.02 16.15
N ASP A 432 -11.68 -16.59 15.48
CA ASP A 432 -11.79 -16.67 14.03
C ASP A 432 -10.92 -15.62 13.35
N PHE A 433 -10.62 -15.81 12.07
CA PHE A 433 -9.75 -14.92 11.32
C PHE A 433 -10.47 -14.29 10.13
N VAL A 434 -10.36 -12.98 9.99
CA VAL A 434 -10.95 -12.24 8.86
C VAL A 434 -9.85 -11.50 8.14
N PHE A 435 -9.79 -11.65 6.82
CA PHE A 435 -8.91 -10.85 5.97
C PHE A 435 -9.72 -10.00 5.01
N ASN A 436 -9.26 -8.77 4.79
CA ASN A 436 -9.86 -7.91 3.80
C ASN A 436 -8.84 -7.07 3.03
N CYS A 437 -9.15 -6.75 1.78
CA CYS A 437 -8.45 -5.76 0.97
C CYS A 437 -9.49 -4.89 0.25
N GLN A 438 -9.16 -4.22 -0.85
CA GLN A 438 -10.14 -3.45 -1.64
C GLN A 438 -11.34 -4.31 -2.05
N MET A 439 -11.12 -5.29 -2.93
CA MET A 439 -12.19 -6.11 -3.49
C MET A 439 -12.41 -7.45 -2.79
N GLY A 440 -11.55 -7.84 -1.84
CA GLY A 440 -11.66 -9.17 -1.23
C GLY A 440 -11.14 -10.30 -2.14
N ARG A 441 -10.36 -9.96 -3.17
CA ARG A 441 -9.81 -10.89 -4.18
C ARG A 441 -8.35 -11.26 -3.86
N GLY A 442 -7.36 -10.80 -4.64
CA GLY A 442 -5.97 -11.27 -4.58
C GLY A 442 -5.31 -11.19 -3.20
N ARG A 443 -5.18 -9.98 -2.62
CA ARG A 443 -4.55 -9.79 -1.30
C ARG A 443 -5.29 -10.57 -0.20
N THR A 444 -6.62 -10.51 -0.18
CA THR A 444 -7.45 -11.24 0.80
C THR A 444 -7.25 -12.75 0.71
N THR A 445 -7.36 -13.33 -0.48
CA THR A 445 -7.11 -14.76 -0.69
C THR A 445 -5.69 -15.13 -0.27
N THR A 446 -4.70 -14.28 -0.54
CA THR A 446 -3.30 -14.53 -0.11
C THR A 446 -3.16 -14.60 1.41
N GLY A 447 -3.78 -13.67 2.15
CA GLY A 447 -3.78 -13.71 3.61
C GLY A 447 -4.55 -14.91 4.17
N MET A 448 -5.66 -15.28 3.53
CA MET A 448 -6.41 -16.49 3.89
C MET A 448 -5.57 -17.76 3.71
N ILE A 449 -4.88 -17.91 2.57
CA ILE A 449 -4.00 -19.06 2.33
C ILE A 449 -2.88 -19.10 3.38
N ALA A 450 -2.23 -17.97 3.65
CA ALA A 450 -1.18 -17.90 4.67
C ALA A 450 -1.70 -18.30 6.06
N ALA A 451 -2.85 -17.77 6.48
CA ALA A 451 -3.49 -18.12 7.74
C ALA A 451 -3.81 -19.61 7.86
N SER A 452 -4.37 -20.18 6.79
CA SER A 452 -4.72 -21.60 6.73
C SER A 452 -3.49 -22.50 6.78
N LEU A 453 -2.40 -22.13 6.08
CA LEU A 453 -1.11 -22.83 6.17
C LEU A 453 -0.53 -22.79 7.59
N ILE A 454 -0.53 -21.61 8.22
CA ILE A 454 -0.06 -21.43 9.60
C ILE A 454 -0.87 -22.33 10.54
N ALA A 455 -2.19 -22.26 10.49
CA ALA A 455 -3.05 -23.04 11.37
C ALA A 455 -2.90 -24.56 11.15
N THR A 456 -2.95 -25.02 9.89
CA THR A 456 -2.85 -26.44 9.54
C THR A 456 -1.52 -27.04 10.03
N ILE A 457 -0.40 -26.39 9.72
CA ILE A 457 0.92 -26.89 10.11
C ILE A 457 1.10 -26.84 11.64
N THR A 458 0.51 -25.84 12.33
CA THR A 458 0.66 -25.69 13.79
C THR A 458 -0.21 -26.68 14.58
N ILE A 459 -1.45 -26.92 14.14
CA ILE A 459 -2.47 -27.65 14.92
C ILE A 459 -2.43 -29.15 14.69
N GLU A 460 -2.11 -29.61 13.47
CA GLU A 460 -2.15 -31.05 13.17
C GLU A 460 -0.96 -31.79 13.83
N GLU A 461 -1.23 -32.65 14.81
CA GLU A 461 -0.22 -33.48 15.48
C GLU A 461 0.01 -34.86 14.81
N THR A 462 -0.63 -35.17 13.69
CA THR A 462 -0.74 -36.57 13.21
C THR A 462 -0.36 -36.73 11.73
N ASN A 463 0.36 -37.81 11.41
CA ASN A 463 0.87 -38.26 10.10
C ASN A 463 0.16 -37.71 8.85
N LEU A 464 0.69 -36.60 8.32
CA LEU A 464 0.45 -36.18 6.95
C LEU A 464 0.87 -37.24 5.92
N GLU A 465 1.71 -38.22 6.31
CA GLU A 465 2.16 -39.35 5.47
C GLU A 465 1.02 -40.30 5.07
N SER A 466 0.02 -40.52 5.92
CA SER A 466 -1.14 -41.38 5.58
C SER A 466 -2.15 -40.71 4.66
N GLU A 467 -2.15 -39.37 4.57
CA GLU A 467 -2.93 -38.64 3.56
C GLU A 467 -2.24 -38.59 2.19
N VAL A 468 -0.92 -38.85 2.13
CA VAL A 468 -0.13 -38.89 0.88
C VAL A 468 -0.63 -39.98 -0.07
N GLU A 469 -1.12 -41.12 0.45
CA GLU A 469 -1.60 -42.24 -0.37
C GLU A 469 -2.99 -42.00 -0.97
N ILE A 470 -3.84 -41.15 -0.34
CA ILE A 470 -5.21 -40.89 -0.79
C ILE A 470 -5.24 -39.79 -1.85
N ASP A 471 -4.44 -38.73 -1.68
CA ASP A 471 -4.39 -37.59 -2.61
C ASP A 471 -3.74 -37.97 -3.97
N GLU A 472 -2.81 -38.94 -4.01
CA GLU A 472 -2.22 -39.42 -5.29
C GLU A 472 -3.24 -40.18 -6.17
N GLU A 473 -4.33 -40.70 -5.59
CA GLU A 473 -5.45 -41.31 -6.32
C GLU A 473 -6.52 -40.28 -6.72
N GLU A 474 -6.84 -39.27 -5.90
CA GLU A 474 -7.87 -38.25 -6.22
C GLU A 474 -7.39 -37.16 -7.22
N ASP A 475 -6.13 -36.72 -7.17
CA ASP A 475 -5.57 -35.75 -8.14
C ASP A 475 -5.45 -36.38 -9.55
N GLY A 476 -5.52 -37.72 -9.65
CA GLY A 476 -5.60 -38.47 -10.91
C GLY A 476 -6.95 -38.35 -11.63
N ASP A 477 -8.02 -38.01 -10.93
CA ASP A 477 -9.40 -38.09 -11.44
C ASP A 477 -10.06 -36.73 -11.70
N LEU A 478 -9.52 -35.61 -11.20
CA LEU A 478 -10.22 -34.32 -11.24
C LEU A 478 -10.04 -33.48 -12.53
N GLU A 479 -9.21 -33.86 -13.49
CA GLU A 479 -9.17 -33.23 -14.82
C GLU A 479 -8.85 -34.23 -15.96
N GLN A 480 -9.62 -35.32 -16.09
CA GLN A 480 -9.53 -36.27 -17.24
C GLN A 480 -9.83 -35.64 -18.63
N GLY A 481 -9.96 -34.31 -18.75
CA GLY A 481 -10.23 -33.59 -20.00
C GLY A 481 -9.10 -32.71 -20.53
N VAL A 482 -8.06 -32.41 -19.75
CA VAL A 482 -6.97 -31.48 -20.15
C VAL A 482 -5.63 -32.22 -20.19
N ALA A 483 -5.44 -33.10 -21.18
CA ALA A 483 -4.16 -33.76 -21.37
C ALA A 483 -3.08 -32.80 -21.92
N GLY A 484 -1.88 -32.82 -21.33
CA GLY A 484 -0.68 -32.14 -21.87
C GLY A 484 -0.12 -30.99 -21.02
N GLU A 485 0.57 -30.05 -21.67
CA GLU A 485 1.31 -28.94 -21.04
C GLU A 485 0.41 -28.02 -20.17
N ALA A 486 -0.85 -27.88 -20.55
CA ALA A 486 -1.82 -27.07 -19.81
C ALA A 486 -2.08 -27.58 -18.38
N ALA A 487 -2.17 -28.90 -18.19
CA ALA A 487 -2.35 -29.50 -16.86
C ALA A 487 -1.14 -29.24 -15.95
N GLN A 488 0.08 -29.26 -16.49
CA GLN A 488 1.30 -28.95 -15.72
C GLN A 488 1.25 -27.53 -15.14
N TYR A 489 0.87 -26.54 -15.97
CA TYR A 489 0.75 -25.16 -15.50
C TYR A 489 -0.42 -24.95 -14.53
N LEU A 490 -1.56 -25.60 -14.74
CA LEU A 490 -2.69 -25.58 -13.81
C LEU A 490 -2.31 -26.19 -12.45
N ASN A 491 -1.45 -27.20 -12.45
CA ASN A 491 -0.84 -27.78 -11.25
C ASN A 491 0.27 -26.93 -10.63
N GLY A 492 0.59 -25.79 -11.23
CA GLY A 492 1.60 -24.85 -10.76
C GLY A 492 3.03 -25.34 -10.98
N GLU A 493 3.26 -26.25 -11.93
CA GLU A 493 4.55 -26.89 -12.20
C GLU A 493 5.45 -26.04 -13.11
N TYR A 494 5.57 -24.76 -12.79
CA TYR A 494 6.50 -23.86 -13.48
C TYR A 494 7.95 -24.23 -13.15
N LYS A 495 8.87 -24.08 -14.10
CA LYS A 495 10.30 -24.40 -13.89
C LYS A 495 10.88 -23.73 -12.64
N THR A 496 10.53 -22.46 -12.42
CA THR A 496 10.94 -21.69 -11.23
C THR A 496 10.40 -22.32 -9.93
N ILE A 497 9.17 -22.82 -9.93
CA ILE A 497 8.54 -23.47 -8.76
C ILE A 497 9.11 -24.86 -8.53
N LEU A 498 9.34 -25.65 -9.58
CA LEU A 498 9.98 -26.97 -9.46
C LEU A 498 11.40 -26.86 -8.90
N GLN A 499 12.16 -25.85 -9.34
CA GLN A 499 13.48 -25.56 -8.80
C GLN A 499 13.40 -25.09 -7.34
N LEU A 500 12.41 -24.25 -7.02
CA LEU A 500 12.15 -23.81 -5.65
C LEU A 500 11.88 -25.01 -4.73
N VAL A 501 10.99 -25.91 -5.13
CA VAL A 501 10.67 -27.14 -4.40
C VAL A 501 11.90 -28.03 -4.20
N THR A 502 12.82 -28.05 -5.17
CA THR A 502 14.05 -28.86 -5.09
C THR A 502 15.05 -28.29 -4.08
N VAL A 503 15.11 -26.96 -3.88
CA VAL A 503 16.04 -26.34 -2.94
C VAL A 503 15.51 -26.26 -1.50
N LEU A 504 14.21 -26.47 -1.30
CA LEU A 504 13.56 -26.45 0.01
C LEU A 504 13.65 -27.83 0.68
N SER A 505 14.02 -27.87 1.96
CA SER A 505 14.13 -29.11 2.77
C SER A 505 12.84 -29.94 2.75
N GLN A 506 11.68 -29.28 2.90
CA GLN A 506 10.35 -29.89 2.88
C GLN A 506 9.54 -29.45 1.64
N GLY A 507 10.20 -29.21 0.52
CA GLY A 507 9.60 -28.52 -0.64
C GLY A 507 8.36 -29.20 -1.22
N LYS A 508 8.35 -30.54 -1.34
CA LYS A 508 7.22 -31.29 -1.90
C LYS A 508 5.98 -31.17 -1.02
N GLN A 509 6.14 -31.37 0.28
CA GLN A 509 5.07 -31.26 1.27
C GLN A 509 4.57 -29.82 1.37
N ALA A 510 5.48 -28.84 1.38
CA ALA A 510 5.16 -27.41 1.39
C ALA A 510 4.31 -27.01 0.17
N LYS A 511 4.67 -27.48 -1.03
CA LYS A 511 3.87 -27.26 -2.26
C LYS A 511 2.48 -27.88 -2.13
N ARG A 512 2.38 -29.17 -1.75
CA ARG A 512 1.09 -29.87 -1.62
C ARG A 512 0.15 -29.16 -0.66
N LEU A 513 0.62 -28.79 0.54
CA LEU A 513 -0.18 -28.02 1.51
C LEU A 513 -0.62 -26.67 0.95
N THR A 514 0.27 -25.98 0.25
CA THR A 514 -0.03 -24.69 -0.40
C THR A 514 -1.09 -24.85 -1.49
N ASP A 515 -1.02 -25.91 -2.30
CA ASP A 515 -1.98 -26.19 -3.36
C ASP A 515 -3.37 -26.53 -2.81
N ARG A 516 -3.43 -27.38 -1.77
CA ARG A 516 -4.69 -27.68 -1.05
C ARG A 516 -5.31 -26.42 -0.47
N ALA A 517 -4.51 -25.57 0.20
CA ALA A 517 -4.98 -24.28 0.71
C ALA A 517 -5.48 -23.35 -0.40
N ILE A 518 -4.79 -23.29 -1.55
CA ILE A 518 -5.21 -22.49 -2.71
C ILE A 518 -6.56 -23.00 -3.26
N ASN A 519 -6.74 -24.31 -3.35
CA ASN A 519 -7.97 -24.94 -3.85
C ASN A 519 -9.15 -24.65 -2.92
N GLN A 520 -8.96 -24.74 -1.59
CA GLN A 520 -10.00 -24.40 -0.61
C GLN A 520 -10.51 -22.95 -0.76
N MET A 521 -9.67 -22.04 -1.24
CA MET A 521 -9.97 -20.61 -1.40
C MET A 521 -10.42 -20.21 -2.81
N GLU A 522 -10.70 -21.16 -3.71
CA GLU A 522 -10.94 -20.89 -5.13
C GLU A 522 -12.21 -20.06 -5.43
N GLY A 523 -13.14 -19.98 -4.48
CA GLY A 523 -14.44 -19.34 -4.64
C GLY A 523 -14.37 -17.90 -5.18
N VAL A 524 -13.27 -17.17 -4.92
CA VAL A 524 -13.03 -15.85 -5.50
C VAL A 524 -11.93 -15.85 -6.56
N GLN A 525 -10.74 -16.33 -6.22
CA GLN A 525 -9.60 -16.41 -7.13
C GLN A 525 -8.70 -17.57 -6.71
N ASN A 526 -8.48 -18.53 -7.60
CA ASN A 526 -7.44 -19.53 -7.43
C ASN A 526 -6.12 -18.97 -8.00
N LEU A 527 -5.07 -18.96 -7.18
CA LEU A 527 -3.80 -18.34 -7.54
C LEU A 527 -3.10 -19.06 -8.70
N ARG A 528 -3.13 -20.40 -8.74
CA ARG A 528 -2.50 -21.20 -9.81
C ARG A 528 -3.19 -20.97 -11.14
N LYS A 529 -4.53 -21.04 -11.16
CA LYS A 529 -5.34 -20.73 -12.36
C LYS A 529 -5.07 -19.30 -12.86
N ALA A 530 -4.94 -18.33 -11.95
CA ALA A 530 -4.63 -16.95 -12.33
C ALA A 530 -3.23 -16.77 -12.95
N VAL A 531 -2.21 -17.49 -12.46
CA VAL A 531 -0.86 -17.47 -13.08
C VAL A 531 -0.93 -18.05 -14.50
N TYR A 532 -1.67 -19.15 -14.69
CA TYR A 532 -1.84 -19.76 -16.00
C TYR A 532 -2.60 -18.84 -16.97
N ASP A 533 -3.66 -18.17 -16.53
CA ASP A 533 -4.36 -17.16 -17.33
C ASP A 533 -3.43 -16.05 -17.82
N PHE A 534 -2.48 -15.60 -16.98
CA PHE A 534 -1.48 -14.63 -17.38
C PHE A 534 -0.50 -15.21 -18.39
N LYS A 535 -0.05 -16.46 -18.22
CA LYS A 535 0.82 -17.12 -19.18
C LYS A 535 0.17 -17.14 -20.58
N ILE A 536 -1.07 -17.61 -20.70
CA ILE A 536 -1.81 -17.63 -21.97
C ILE A 536 -1.89 -16.22 -22.58
N LYS A 537 -2.19 -15.20 -21.78
CA LYS A 537 -2.28 -13.81 -22.24
C LYS A 537 -0.93 -13.24 -22.70
N VAL A 538 0.17 -13.66 -22.08
CA VAL A 538 1.54 -13.28 -22.48
C VAL A 538 1.89 -13.93 -23.80
N ASP A 539 1.65 -15.23 -23.92
CA ASP A 539 1.95 -16.01 -25.14
C ASP A 539 1.13 -15.54 -26.35
N ALA A 540 -0.09 -15.05 -26.11
CA ALA A 540 -0.95 -14.45 -27.12
C ALA A 540 -0.62 -12.98 -27.46
N ALA A 541 0.20 -12.31 -26.64
CA ALA A 541 0.57 -10.91 -26.88
C ALA A 541 1.81 -10.82 -27.77
N GLU A 542 1.87 -9.78 -28.62
CA GLU A 542 3.02 -9.55 -29.49
C GLU A 542 4.30 -9.38 -28.67
N PRO A 543 5.33 -10.23 -28.90
CA PRO A 543 6.58 -10.20 -28.13
C PRO A 543 7.24 -8.82 -28.15
N GLY A 544 7.57 -8.30 -26.96
CA GLY A 544 8.25 -7.01 -26.80
C GLY A 544 7.34 -5.77 -26.77
N SER A 545 6.03 -5.92 -27.09
CA SER A 545 5.04 -4.85 -26.95
C SER A 545 4.88 -4.37 -25.50
N ALA A 546 4.37 -3.15 -25.30
CA ALA A 546 4.09 -2.61 -23.96
C ALA A 546 3.09 -3.49 -23.19
N LYS A 547 2.07 -4.01 -23.90
CA LYS A 547 1.08 -4.95 -23.36
C LYS A 547 1.75 -6.27 -22.92
N HIS A 548 2.59 -6.86 -23.77
CA HIS A 548 3.35 -8.07 -23.44
C HIS A 548 4.21 -7.87 -22.18
N LYS A 549 4.98 -6.78 -22.11
CA LYS A 549 5.82 -6.45 -20.93
C LYS A 549 4.99 -6.29 -19.65
N SER A 550 3.84 -5.62 -19.73
CA SER A 550 2.93 -5.43 -18.60
C SER A 550 2.33 -6.75 -18.11
N LEU A 551 1.81 -7.57 -19.03
CA LEU A 551 1.23 -8.88 -18.71
C LEU A 551 2.28 -9.83 -18.13
N GLN A 552 3.48 -9.85 -18.70
CA GLN A 552 4.59 -10.66 -18.22
C GLN A 552 4.99 -10.23 -16.80
N HIS A 553 5.07 -8.92 -16.55
CA HIS A 553 5.35 -8.42 -15.22
C HIS A 553 4.30 -8.85 -14.19
N GLN A 554 3.01 -8.72 -14.52
CA GLN A 554 1.91 -9.14 -13.63
C GLN A 554 1.91 -10.65 -13.38
N GLY A 555 2.05 -11.46 -14.44
CA GLY A 555 2.11 -12.92 -14.32
C GLY A 555 3.29 -13.37 -13.44
N VAL A 556 4.47 -12.79 -13.64
CA VAL A 556 5.65 -13.09 -12.80
C VAL A 556 5.40 -12.69 -11.34
N ASN A 557 4.73 -11.57 -11.05
CA ASN A 557 4.39 -11.20 -9.68
C ASN A 557 3.43 -12.20 -9.03
N TYR A 558 2.46 -12.72 -9.79
CA TYR A 558 1.55 -13.79 -9.33
C TYR A 558 2.28 -15.11 -9.08
N LEU A 559 3.21 -15.50 -9.96
CA LEU A 559 4.05 -16.69 -9.77
C LEU A 559 4.96 -16.55 -8.55
N TYR A 560 5.55 -15.37 -8.37
CA TYR A 560 6.37 -15.04 -7.20
C TYR A 560 5.54 -15.12 -5.91
N ARG A 561 4.29 -14.66 -5.92
CA ARG A 561 3.36 -14.79 -4.79
C ARG A 561 3.06 -16.25 -4.46
N TYR A 562 2.85 -17.09 -5.46
CA TYR A 562 2.67 -18.53 -5.25
C TYR A 562 3.93 -19.15 -4.62
N GLY A 563 5.11 -18.87 -5.17
CA GLY A 563 6.39 -19.31 -4.61
C GLY A 563 6.61 -18.83 -3.17
N ALA A 564 6.24 -17.58 -2.84
CA ALA A 564 6.38 -17.04 -1.48
C ALA A 564 5.51 -17.79 -0.45
N LEU A 565 4.32 -18.26 -0.84
CA LEU A 565 3.47 -19.08 0.03
C LEU A 565 4.05 -20.48 0.25
N ILE A 566 4.64 -21.10 -0.78
CA ILE A 566 5.38 -22.37 -0.64
C ILE A 566 6.56 -22.20 0.32
N VAL A 567 7.31 -21.11 0.19
CA VAL A 567 8.44 -20.80 1.07
C VAL A 567 7.99 -20.61 2.51
N LEU A 568 6.86 -19.92 2.74
CA LEU A 568 6.26 -19.80 4.06
C LEU A 568 5.89 -21.18 4.63
N ALA A 569 5.24 -22.04 3.84
CA ALA A 569 4.90 -23.40 4.27
C ALA A 569 6.16 -24.21 4.63
N SER A 570 7.22 -24.13 3.84
CA SER A 570 8.49 -24.81 4.12
C SER A 570 9.13 -24.31 5.42
N PHE A 571 9.12 -22.99 5.66
CA PHE A 571 9.60 -22.41 6.92
C PHE A 571 8.80 -22.93 8.12
N LEU A 572 7.47 -22.98 8.01
CA LEU A 572 6.61 -23.46 9.09
C LEU A 572 6.87 -24.94 9.40
N LEU A 573 7.03 -25.78 8.37
CA LEU A 573 7.37 -27.19 8.52
C LEU A 573 8.72 -27.38 9.21
N GLU A 574 9.76 -26.65 8.76
CA GLU A 574 11.10 -26.72 9.36
C GLU A 574 11.10 -26.23 10.82
N THR A 575 10.39 -25.14 11.10
CA THR A 575 10.26 -24.57 12.45
C THR A 575 9.59 -25.58 13.39
N LYS A 576 8.56 -26.29 12.91
CA LYS A 576 7.89 -27.37 13.63
C LYS A 576 8.80 -28.58 13.85
N GLU A 577 9.52 -29.03 12.83
CA GLU A 577 10.47 -30.15 12.90
C GLU A 577 11.58 -29.86 13.93
N GLN A 578 12.05 -28.62 14.01
CA GLN A 578 13.05 -28.17 14.98
C GLN A 578 12.48 -27.95 16.39
N GLY A 579 11.16 -28.08 16.59
CA GLY A 579 10.49 -27.84 17.87
C GLY A 579 10.56 -26.38 18.34
N ILE A 580 10.75 -25.43 17.42
CA ILE A 580 10.81 -24.00 17.73
C ILE A 580 9.36 -23.48 17.83
N PRO A 581 8.94 -22.88 18.96
CA PRO A 581 7.64 -22.24 19.04
C PRO A 581 7.52 -21.09 18.03
N LEU A 582 6.38 -20.98 17.34
CA LEU A 582 6.17 -19.94 16.31
C LEU A 582 6.32 -18.51 16.85
N GLU A 583 6.11 -18.29 18.15
CA GLU A 583 6.35 -17.01 18.83
C GLU A 583 7.82 -16.58 18.79
N ARG A 584 8.73 -17.55 18.68
CA ARG A 584 10.19 -17.33 18.66
C ARG A 584 10.78 -17.45 17.26
N ALA A 585 9.97 -17.83 16.28
CA ALA A 585 10.40 -18.01 14.91
C ALA A 585 10.49 -16.66 14.18
N ASP A 586 11.55 -16.47 13.38
CA ASP A 586 11.81 -15.25 12.62
C ASP A 586 11.95 -15.59 11.12
N PHE A 587 10.84 -15.47 10.40
CA PHE A 587 10.80 -15.74 8.97
C PHE A 587 11.70 -14.81 8.15
N PRO A 588 11.73 -13.47 8.38
CA PRO A 588 12.68 -12.58 7.72
C PRO A 588 14.15 -13.01 7.88
N LEU A 589 14.56 -13.41 9.08
CA LEU A 589 15.92 -13.86 9.37
C LEU A 589 16.21 -15.20 8.69
N TRP A 590 15.31 -16.17 8.82
CA TRP A 590 15.40 -17.46 8.11
C TRP A 590 15.55 -17.24 6.60
N MET A 591 14.73 -16.37 6.01
CA MET A 591 14.79 -16.02 4.59
C MET A 591 16.10 -15.30 4.20
N GLN A 592 16.83 -14.67 5.14
CA GLN A 592 18.16 -14.09 4.88
C GLN A 592 19.26 -15.15 4.86
N GLN A 593 19.10 -16.22 5.65
CA GLN A 593 20.04 -17.34 5.71
C GLN A 593 19.94 -18.22 4.45
N HIS A 594 18.74 -18.34 3.88
CA HIS A 594 18.48 -19.11 2.65
C HIS A 594 18.61 -18.28 1.36
N ARG A 595 19.85 -18.00 0.96
CA ARG A 595 20.15 -17.16 -0.23
C ARG A 595 19.75 -17.84 -1.55
N GLU A 596 19.80 -19.16 -1.59
CA GLU A 596 19.38 -20.01 -2.71
C GLU A 596 17.91 -19.77 -3.07
N ILE A 597 17.03 -19.64 -2.09
CA ILE A 597 15.60 -19.36 -2.30
C ILE A 597 15.42 -17.98 -2.97
N ARG A 598 16.14 -16.95 -2.50
CA ARG A 598 16.11 -15.62 -3.11
C ARG A 598 16.60 -15.63 -4.56
N SER A 599 17.63 -16.42 -4.84
CA SER A 599 18.18 -16.57 -6.19
C SER A 599 17.15 -17.19 -7.14
N VAL A 600 16.48 -18.27 -6.73
CA VAL A 600 15.43 -18.92 -7.53
C VAL A 600 14.26 -17.97 -7.77
N LEU A 601 13.74 -17.34 -6.72
CA LEU A 601 12.61 -16.41 -6.83
C LEU A 601 12.93 -15.10 -7.57
N SER A 602 14.21 -14.76 -7.78
CA SER A 602 14.60 -13.57 -8.55
C SER A 602 14.40 -13.72 -10.06
N ARG A 603 14.14 -14.94 -10.54
CA ARG A 603 13.93 -15.24 -11.96
C ARG A 603 12.59 -14.67 -12.41
N LYS A 604 12.62 -13.91 -13.51
CA LYS A 604 11.45 -13.22 -14.07
C LYS A 604 10.95 -13.92 -15.33
N THR A 605 10.50 -15.17 -15.19
CA THR A 605 9.96 -15.95 -16.31
C THR A 605 8.72 -16.76 -15.90
N LEU A 606 7.84 -17.01 -16.87
CA LEU A 606 6.66 -17.87 -16.77
C LEU A 606 6.84 -19.21 -17.53
N ASP A 607 8.06 -19.48 -17.97
CA ASP A 607 8.46 -20.71 -18.65
C ASP A 607 8.99 -21.77 -17.66
#